data_AF-X1BXL2-F1
#
_entry.id   AF-X1BXL2-F1
#
_cell.length_a   1.000
_cell.length_b   1.000
_cell.length_c   1.000
_cell.angle_alpha   90.00
_cell.angle_beta   90.00
_cell.angle_gamma   90.00
#
_symmetry.space_group_name_H-M   'P 1'
#
loop_
_entity.id
_entity.type
_entity.pdbx_description
1 polymer ?
#
loop_
_entity_poly.entity_id
_entity_poly.type
_entity_poly.pdbx_seq_one_letter_code
_entity_poly.pdbx_strand_id
1 'polypeptide(L)'
;MSRNIKPEGGFRTKAEQEVGKRIEQIFKKCPDSVETKLENFTKYVRRQKVTRLLAQYEIFKQILDVKGSIIECGVHRGFGLMAWAQLSAILEPVNLTRHIYGFDTFGGFPSVHEKDQGRFTQINAGVLSSDSYDELIELTKIYDSNRFLGHVPKVELIKGDAVKTIPEFIENNKHLVVSLLFLDFDLYEPTKT
;
A
#
# COMPACT_ATOMS: atom_id res chain seq x y z
N MET A 1 -25.78 -7.98 21.93
CA MET A 1 -24.74 -8.92 21.45
C MET A 1 -23.76 -8.15 20.58
N SER A 2 -22.55 -7.89 21.07
CA SER A 2 -21.47 -7.31 20.28
C SER A 2 -21.09 -8.30 19.17
N ARG A 3 -21.40 -7.98 17.92
CA ARG A 3 -20.81 -8.72 16.78
C ARG A 3 -19.33 -8.36 16.75
N ASN A 4 -18.46 -9.36 16.93
CA ASN A 4 -17.04 -9.20 16.66
C ASN A 4 -16.85 -9.18 15.13
N ILE A 5 -16.62 -8.00 14.58
CA ILE A 5 -16.51 -7.77 13.14
C ILE A 5 -15.06 -8.01 12.73
N LYS A 6 -14.83 -8.64 11.56
CA LYS A 6 -13.47 -8.85 11.08
C LYS A 6 -12.81 -7.50 10.73
N PRO A 7 -11.51 -7.30 11.04
CA PRO A 7 -10.77 -6.09 10.66
C PRO A 7 -10.86 -5.80 9.16
N GLU A 8 -10.67 -6.82 8.31
CA GLU A 8 -10.86 -6.66 6.87
C GLU A 8 -12.28 -7.06 6.42
N GLY A 9 -13.02 -6.08 5.90
CA GLY A 9 -14.26 -6.35 5.16
C GLY A 9 -15.41 -6.92 5.99
N GLY A 10 -15.40 -6.72 7.32
CA GLY A 10 -16.37 -7.36 8.20
C GLY A 10 -17.82 -6.91 8.04
N PHE A 11 -18.08 -5.80 7.34
CA PHE A 11 -19.44 -5.34 7.00
C PHE A 11 -19.94 -5.81 5.63
N ARG A 12 -19.13 -6.56 4.87
CA ARG A 12 -19.53 -7.05 3.53
C ARG A 12 -20.76 -7.95 3.65
N THR A 13 -21.72 -7.76 2.76
CA THR A 13 -22.84 -8.70 2.57
C THR A 13 -22.32 -10.08 2.19
N LYS A 14 -23.13 -11.13 2.36
CA LYS A 14 -22.78 -12.49 1.90
C LYS A 14 -22.39 -12.51 0.42
N ALA A 15 -23.13 -11.79 -0.41
CA ALA A 15 -22.82 -11.67 -1.83
C ALA A 15 -21.43 -11.06 -2.07
N GLU A 16 -21.09 -9.96 -1.41
CA GLU A 16 -19.79 -9.28 -1.55
C GLU A 16 -18.60 -10.12 -1.06
N GLN A 17 -18.80 -10.94 -0.03
CA GLN A 17 -17.78 -11.85 0.49
C GLN A 17 -17.40 -12.92 -0.55
N GLU A 18 -18.36 -13.36 -1.36
CA GLU A 18 -18.15 -14.43 -2.35
C GLU A 18 -17.61 -13.93 -3.70
N VAL A 19 -17.74 -12.63 -4.03
CA VAL A 19 -17.26 -12.08 -5.31
C VAL A 19 -15.78 -12.38 -5.55
N GLY A 20 -14.93 -12.21 -4.53
CA GLY A 20 -13.49 -12.45 -4.67
C GLY A 20 -13.17 -13.89 -5.07
N LYS A 21 -13.80 -14.87 -4.40
CA LYS A 21 -13.62 -16.30 -4.69
C LYS A 21 -14.13 -16.68 -6.07
N ARG A 22 -15.25 -16.10 -6.51
CA ARG A 22 -15.81 -16.35 -7.85
C ARG A 22 -14.88 -15.83 -8.95
N ILE A 23 -14.32 -14.64 -8.77
CA ILE A 23 -13.31 -14.09 -9.70
C ILE A 23 -12.08 -14.99 -9.73
N GLU A 24 -11.56 -15.41 -8.57
CA GLU A 24 -10.41 -16.31 -8.47
C GLU A 24 -10.65 -17.62 -9.23
N GLN A 25 -11.83 -18.23 -9.08
CA GLN A 25 -12.20 -19.45 -9.81
C GLN A 25 -12.19 -19.23 -11.33
N ILE A 26 -12.68 -18.08 -11.81
CA ILE A 26 -12.67 -17.74 -13.24
C ILE A 26 -11.22 -17.50 -13.71
N PHE A 27 -10.40 -16.80 -12.92
CA PHE A 27 -8.98 -16.55 -13.21
C PHE A 27 -8.20 -17.87 -13.37
N LYS A 28 -8.43 -18.84 -12.48
CA LYS A 28 -7.79 -20.16 -12.52
C LYS A 28 -8.25 -21.02 -13.70
N LYS A 29 -9.51 -20.88 -14.14
CA LYS A 29 -10.07 -21.61 -15.29
C LYS A 29 -9.67 -21.05 -16.66
N CYS A 30 -9.24 -19.80 -16.72
CA CYS A 30 -8.79 -19.18 -17.95
C CYS A 30 -7.50 -19.85 -18.46
N PRO A 31 -7.43 -20.31 -19.73
CA PRO A 31 -6.28 -21.06 -20.26
C PRO A 31 -5.07 -20.16 -20.59
N ASP A 32 -5.26 -18.84 -20.63
CA ASP A 32 -4.18 -17.88 -20.90
C ASP A 32 -3.04 -18.01 -19.88
N SER A 33 -1.84 -17.53 -20.24
CA SER A 33 -0.72 -17.44 -19.30
C SER A 33 -1.06 -16.47 -18.16
N VAL A 34 -0.36 -16.58 -17.02
CA VAL A 34 -0.53 -15.63 -15.91
C VAL A 34 -0.18 -14.21 -16.37
N GLU A 35 0.86 -14.06 -17.20
CA GLU A 35 1.26 -12.79 -17.80
C GLU A 35 0.11 -12.14 -18.58
N THR A 36 -0.50 -12.85 -19.54
CA THR A 36 -1.63 -12.33 -20.31
C THR A 36 -2.83 -11.97 -19.42
N LYS A 37 -3.06 -12.72 -18.34
CA LYS A 37 -4.11 -12.38 -17.36
C LYS A 37 -3.79 -11.09 -16.60
N LEU A 38 -2.54 -10.85 -16.25
CA LEU A 38 -2.08 -9.62 -15.59
C LEU A 38 -2.16 -8.41 -16.53
N GLU A 39 -1.80 -8.55 -17.80
CA GLU A 39 -1.97 -7.49 -18.81
C GLU A 39 -3.45 -7.08 -18.95
N ASN A 40 -4.37 -8.02 -18.72
CA ASN A 40 -5.80 -7.81 -18.75
C ASN A 40 -6.43 -7.75 -17.36
N PHE A 41 -5.72 -7.20 -16.35
CA PHE A 41 -6.12 -7.20 -14.95
C PHE A 41 -7.52 -6.61 -14.69
N THR A 42 -7.99 -5.68 -15.54
CA THR A 42 -9.28 -5.00 -15.42
C THR A 42 -10.47 -5.98 -15.40
N LYS A 43 -10.32 -7.16 -16.01
CA LYS A 43 -11.32 -8.24 -15.99
C LYS A 43 -11.50 -8.88 -14.60
N TYR A 44 -10.50 -8.78 -13.74
CA TYR A 44 -10.42 -9.52 -12.48
C TYR A 44 -10.46 -8.60 -11.24
N VAL A 45 -10.29 -7.30 -11.41
CA VAL A 45 -10.36 -6.36 -10.28
C VAL A 45 -11.80 -5.97 -9.95
N ARG A 46 -12.12 -5.93 -8.66
CA ARG A 46 -13.43 -5.45 -8.17
C ARG A 46 -13.48 -3.94 -8.18
N ARG A 47 -14.69 -3.36 -8.33
CA ARG A 47 -14.91 -1.90 -8.30
C ARG A 47 -14.23 -1.22 -7.11
N GLN A 48 -14.21 -1.83 -5.92
CA GLN A 48 -13.63 -1.24 -4.72
C GLN A 48 -12.11 -1.02 -4.84
N LYS A 49 -11.40 -1.91 -5.55
CA LYS A 49 -9.96 -1.77 -5.79
C LYS A 49 -9.69 -0.71 -6.86
N VAL A 50 -10.52 -0.67 -7.91
CA VAL A 50 -10.48 0.42 -8.91
C VAL A 50 -10.76 1.78 -8.26
N THR A 51 -11.75 1.86 -7.36
CA THR A 51 -12.04 3.08 -6.59
C THR A 51 -10.84 3.51 -5.75
N ARG A 52 -10.15 2.58 -5.07
CA ARG A 52 -8.92 2.92 -4.31
C ARG A 52 -7.83 3.48 -5.23
N LEU A 53 -7.58 2.86 -6.39
CA LEU A 53 -6.60 3.35 -7.37
C LEU A 53 -6.95 4.74 -7.90
N LEU A 54 -8.22 4.97 -8.26
CA LEU A 54 -8.67 6.27 -8.77
C LEU A 54 -8.64 7.36 -7.70
N ALA A 55 -8.95 7.04 -6.45
CA ALA A 55 -8.80 7.98 -5.35
C ALA A 55 -7.33 8.39 -5.17
N GLN A 56 -6.41 7.43 -5.26
CA GLN A 56 -4.97 7.72 -5.24
C GLN A 56 -4.54 8.57 -6.45
N TYR A 57 -5.06 8.29 -7.65
CA TYR A 57 -4.86 9.14 -8.82
C TYR A 57 -5.30 10.60 -8.59
N GLU A 58 -6.48 10.81 -8.02
CA GLU A 58 -6.98 12.16 -7.69
C GLU A 58 -6.13 12.87 -6.63
N ILE A 59 -5.62 12.15 -5.63
CA ILE A 59 -4.68 12.70 -4.64
C ILE A 59 -3.34 13.05 -5.30
N PHE A 60 -2.81 12.16 -6.14
CA PHE A 60 -1.52 12.37 -6.81
C PHE A 60 -1.53 13.63 -7.68
N LYS A 61 -2.63 13.88 -8.39
CA LYS A 61 -2.78 15.11 -9.18
C LYS A 61 -2.63 16.39 -8.36
N GLN A 62 -3.03 16.39 -7.08
CA GLN A 62 -2.92 17.55 -6.22
C GLN A 62 -1.48 17.88 -5.82
N ILE A 63 -0.55 16.93 -5.94
CA ILE A 63 0.85 17.09 -5.53
C ILE A 63 1.82 17.22 -6.71
N LEU A 64 1.32 17.29 -7.95
CA LEU A 64 2.17 17.35 -9.16
C LEU A 64 3.13 18.55 -9.12
N ASP A 65 2.64 19.72 -8.71
CA ASP A 65 3.43 20.95 -8.61
C ASP A 65 4.09 21.13 -7.23
N VAL A 66 3.87 20.19 -6.31
CA VAL A 66 4.47 20.19 -4.97
C VAL A 66 5.73 19.34 -4.96
N LYS A 67 6.87 19.96 -4.64
CA LYS A 67 8.15 19.26 -4.53
C LYS A 67 8.19 18.35 -3.30
N GLY A 68 8.94 17.27 -3.41
CA GLY A 68 9.17 16.32 -2.33
C GLY A 68 8.75 14.90 -2.68
N SER A 69 8.96 14.01 -1.71
CA SER A 69 8.70 12.58 -1.79
C SER A 69 7.30 12.24 -1.29
N ILE A 70 6.86 11.02 -1.56
CA ILE A 70 5.63 10.42 -1.04
C ILE A 70 6.02 9.46 0.07
N ILE A 71 5.32 9.55 1.21
CA ILE A 71 5.46 8.64 2.34
C ILE A 71 4.16 7.85 2.48
N GLU A 72 4.24 6.53 2.43
CA GLU A 72 3.15 5.62 2.80
C GLU A 72 3.47 4.95 4.15
N CYS A 73 2.53 5.08 5.08
CA CYS A 73 2.61 4.57 6.43
C CYS A 73 1.60 3.43 6.57
N GLY A 74 2.04 2.17 6.48
CA GLY A 74 1.18 1.00 6.36
C GLY A 74 1.12 0.48 4.92
N VAL A 75 2.11 -0.29 4.52
CA VAL A 75 2.27 -0.84 3.15
C VAL A 75 1.44 -2.12 2.97
N HIS A 76 1.40 -3.00 3.98
CA HIS A 76 0.76 -4.31 3.96
C HIS A 76 1.12 -5.15 2.71
N ARG A 77 0.19 -5.31 1.77
CA ARG A 77 0.37 -6.05 0.50
C ARG A 77 0.79 -5.16 -0.67
N GLY A 78 1.20 -3.92 -0.41
CA GLY A 78 1.82 -3.00 -1.38
C GLY A 78 0.89 -2.40 -2.42
N PHE A 79 -0.45 -2.47 -2.25
CA PHE A 79 -1.38 -1.88 -3.21
C PHE A 79 -1.13 -0.38 -3.39
N GLY A 80 -1.04 0.37 -2.29
CA GLY A 80 -0.88 1.82 -2.36
C GLY A 80 0.53 2.20 -2.83
N LEU A 81 1.56 1.58 -2.26
CA LEU A 81 2.95 1.75 -2.67
C LEU A 81 3.14 1.65 -4.18
N MET A 82 2.69 0.54 -4.77
CA MET A 82 2.85 0.29 -6.19
C MET A 82 1.94 1.20 -7.03
N ALA A 83 0.78 1.59 -6.54
CA ALA A 83 -0.05 2.58 -7.21
C ALA A 83 0.67 3.95 -7.24
N TRP A 84 1.25 4.42 -6.14
CA TRP A 84 2.07 5.64 -6.14
C TRP A 84 3.22 5.56 -7.13
N ALA A 85 3.89 4.41 -7.20
CA ALA A 85 4.98 4.17 -8.15
C ALA A 85 4.49 4.30 -9.60
N GLN A 86 3.44 3.56 -9.96
CA GLN A 86 2.86 3.62 -11.30
C GLN A 86 2.40 5.03 -11.67
N LEU A 87 1.73 5.72 -10.74
CA LEU A 87 1.27 7.10 -10.95
C LEU A 87 2.41 8.08 -11.15
N SER A 88 3.52 7.92 -10.42
CA SER A 88 4.73 8.71 -10.63
C SER A 88 5.31 8.47 -12.03
N ALA A 89 5.47 7.22 -12.46
CA ALA A 89 5.95 6.93 -13.82
C ALA A 89 5.02 7.46 -14.92
N ILE A 90 3.70 7.45 -14.70
CA ILE A 90 2.69 7.91 -15.68
C ILE A 90 2.65 9.44 -15.78
N LEU A 91 2.58 10.13 -14.63
CA LEU A 91 2.27 11.56 -14.58
C LEU A 91 3.51 12.46 -14.52
N GLU A 92 4.65 11.93 -14.08
CA GLU A 92 5.90 12.66 -13.95
C GLU A 92 7.11 11.80 -14.38
N PRO A 93 7.12 11.28 -15.62
CA PRO A 93 8.04 10.24 -16.10
C PRO A 93 9.53 10.58 -15.93
N VAL A 94 9.87 11.86 -15.88
CA VAL A 94 11.25 12.37 -15.76
C VAL A 94 11.58 12.99 -14.39
N ASN A 95 10.66 12.94 -13.42
CA ASN A 95 10.92 13.45 -12.08
C ASN A 95 11.74 12.45 -11.27
N LEU A 96 13.03 12.71 -11.11
CA LEU A 96 13.92 11.88 -10.30
C LEU A 96 13.77 12.13 -8.79
N THR A 97 13.33 13.32 -8.39
CA THR A 97 13.38 13.74 -6.98
C THR A 97 12.20 13.27 -6.15
N ARG A 98 11.09 12.85 -6.78
CA ARG A 98 9.98 12.23 -6.05
C ARG A 98 10.31 10.77 -5.77
N HIS A 99 10.79 10.49 -4.57
CA HIS A 99 10.93 9.14 -4.05
C HIS A 99 9.62 8.68 -3.40
N ILE A 100 9.44 7.38 -3.27
CA ILE A 100 8.29 6.76 -2.62
C ILE A 100 8.81 5.86 -1.51
N TYR A 101 8.55 6.26 -0.28
CA TYR A 101 8.99 5.54 0.92
C TYR A 101 7.81 4.83 1.56
N GLY A 102 7.93 3.53 1.78
CA GLY A 102 6.91 2.72 2.44
C GLY A 102 7.38 2.20 3.79
N PHE A 103 6.69 2.56 4.88
CA PHE A 103 6.97 2.11 6.23
C PHE A 103 5.97 1.03 6.65
N ASP A 104 6.47 -0.14 7.04
CA ASP A 104 5.64 -1.22 7.58
C ASP A 104 6.48 -2.21 8.39
N THR A 105 5.87 -2.87 9.37
CA THR A 105 6.54 -3.95 10.10
C THR A 105 6.60 -5.23 9.26
N PHE A 106 5.64 -5.42 8.35
CA PHE A 106 5.25 -6.66 7.66
C PHE A 106 4.85 -7.82 8.60
N GLY A 107 5.20 -7.74 9.88
CA GLY A 107 4.74 -8.63 10.95
C GLY A 107 3.34 -8.32 11.51
N GLY A 108 2.64 -7.33 10.95
CA GLY A 108 1.35 -6.84 11.45
C GLY A 108 1.51 -5.86 12.60
N PHE A 109 0.41 -5.58 13.32
CA PHE A 109 0.42 -4.60 14.40
C PHE A 109 1.45 -4.95 15.50
N PRO A 110 2.47 -4.10 15.75
CA PRO A 110 3.52 -4.42 16.71
C PRO A 110 3.00 -4.41 18.15
N SER A 111 2.11 -3.47 18.45
CA SER A 111 1.36 -3.38 19.71
C SER A 111 0.04 -2.64 19.43
N VAL A 112 -0.90 -2.70 20.39
CA VAL A 112 -2.18 -1.99 20.31
C VAL A 112 -2.38 -1.15 21.56
N HIS A 113 -2.84 0.08 21.40
CA HIS A 113 -3.24 0.95 22.49
C HIS A 113 -4.71 0.72 22.85
N GLU A 114 -5.12 1.07 24.07
CA GLU A 114 -6.53 1.12 24.48
C GLU A 114 -7.41 1.96 23.52
N LYS A 115 -6.82 2.96 22.84
CA LYS A 115 -7.53 3.87 21.91
C LYS A 115 -7.81 3.21 20.57
N ASP A 116 -7.16 2.08 20.27
CA ASP A 116 -7.33 1.33 19.03
C ASP A 116 -8.51 0.34 19.14
N GLN A 117 -9.07 0.18 20.35
CA GLN A 117 -10.19 -0.73 20.57
C GLN A 117 -11.50 -0.09 20.08
N GLY A 118 -12.01 -0.63 18.98
CA GLY A 118 -13.28 -0.22 18.41
C GLY A 118 -14.48 -0.84 19.14
N ARG A 119 -15.63 -0.16 19.08
CA ARG A 119 -16.91 -0.65 19.64
C ARG A 119 -17.33 -2.04 19.13
N PHE A 120 -16.88 -2.41 17.92
CA PHE A 120 -17.29 -3.65 17.22
C PHE A 120 -16.12 -4.56 16.81
N THR A 121 -14.88 -4.15 17.09
CA THR A 121 -13.65 -4.79 16.63
C THR A 121 -12.63 -4.75 17.75
N GLN A 122 -12.29 -5.92 18.29
CA GLN A 122 -11.11 -6.03 19.14
C GLN A 122 -9.90 -6.34 18.26
N ILE A 123 -8.91 -5.46 18.32
CA ILE A 123 -7.68 -5.56 17.56
C ILE A 123 -6.59 -6.03 18.51
N ASN A 124 -5.82 -7.03 18.07
CA ASN A 124 -4.69 -7.59 18.81
C ASN A 124 -3.40 -7.38 18.02
N ALA A 125 -2.26 -7.48 18.70
CA ALA A 125 -0.95 -7.51 18.05
C ALA A 125 -0.86 -8.67 17.04
N GLY A 126 -0.11 -8.46 15.96
CA GLY A 126 0.09 -9.41 14.86
C GLY A 126 -1.04 -9.48 13.83
N VAL A 127 -2.15 -8.77 14.04
CA VAL A 127 -3.21 -8.63 13.03
C VAL A 127 -2.69 -7.80 11.84
N LEU A 128 -3.17 -8.11 10.62
CA LEU A 128 -2.71 -7.54 9.34
C LEU A 128 -1.24 -7.82 8.98
N SER A 129 -0.68 -8.94 9.43
CA SER A 129 0.63 -9.39 8.94
C SER A 129 0.59 -9.75 7.44
N SER A 130 1.73 -9.54 6.77
CA SER A 130 1.90 -9.83 5.35
C SER A 130 3.33 -10.26 5.04
N ASP A 131 3.48 -11.33 4.27
CA ASP A 131 4.78 -11.82 3.81
C ASP A 131 5.21 -11.17 2.47
N SER A 132 4.76 -9.94 2.23
CA SER A 132 4.94 -9.24 0.94
C SER A 132 6.25 -8.45 0.86
N TYR A 133 7.09 -8.40 1.90
CA TYR A 133 8.30 -7.57 1.88
C TYR A 133 9.24 -7.95 0.75
N ASP A 134 9.68 -9.22 0.71
CA ASP A 134 10.63 -9.69 -0.31
C ASP A 134 10.00 -9.67 -1.71
N GLU A 135 8.73 -10.05 -1.82
CA GLU A 135 7.93 -9.93 -3.05
C GLU A 135 7.93 -8.50 -3.59
N LEU A 136 7.66 -7.50 -2.73
CA LEU A 136 7.64 -6.10 -3.15
C LEU A 136 9.02 -5.59 -3.53
N ILE A 137 10.09 -6.01 -2.85
CA ILE A 137 11.47 -5.68 -3.24
C ILE A 137 11.80 -6.22 -4.64
N GLU A 138 11.30 -7.38 -5.01
CA GLU A 138 11.46 -7.91 -6.38
C GLU A 138 10.62 -7.12 -7.39
N LEU A 139 9.37 -6.83 -7.06
CA LEU A 139 8.46 -6.09 -7.93
C LEU A 139 8.92 -4.65 -8.17
N THR A 140 9.53 -3.97 -7.19
CA THR A 140 10.08 -2.61 -7.38
C THR A 140 11.26 -2.59 -8.34
N LYS A 141 12.12 -3.62 -8.31
CA LYS A 141 13.22 -3.77 -9.28
C LYS A 141 12.71 -3.98 -10.70
N ILE A 142 11.67 -4.81 -10.87
CA ILE A 142 11.02 -5.02 -12.18
C ILE A 142 10.32 -3.73 -12.64
N TYR A 143 9.67 -3.01 -11.73
CA TYR A 143 9.08 -1.71 -12.04
C TYR A 143 10.14 -0.71 -12.52
N ASP A 144 11.29 -0.67 -11.86
CA ASP A 144 12.41 0.19 -12.26
C ASP A 144 12.94 -0.19 -13.66
N SER A 145 12.95 -1.46 -14.06
CA SER A 145 13.42 -1.85 -15.41
C SER A 145 12.52 -1.38 -16.57
N ASN A 146 11.28 -0.97 -16.28
CA ASN A 146 10.29 -0.59 -17.30
C ASN A 146 10.09 0.92 -17.47
N ARG A 147 10.47 1.75 -16.48
CA ARG A 147 10.21 3.20 -16.52
C ARG A 147 11.39 4.00 -17.12
N PHE A 148 11.10 5.20 -17.63
CA PHE A 148 12.06 6.07 -18.34
C PHE A 148 13.42 6.26 -17.63
N LEU A 149 13.42 6.45 -16.31
CA LEU A 149 14.64 6.70 -15.53
C LEU A 149 14.95 5.58 -14.53
N GLY A 150 14.77 4.34 -14.99
CA GLY A 150 14.87 3.10 -14.21
C GLY A 150 16.15 2.86 -13.43
N HIS A 151 17.27 3.45 -13.86
CA HIS A 151 18.57 3.27 -13.23
C HIS A 151 18.69 3.96 -11.85
N VAL A 152 17.79 4.88 -11.50
CA VAL A 152 17.75 5.54 -10.18
C VAL A 152 16.58 4.99 -9.37
N PRO A 153 16.79 4.20 -8.30
CA PRO A 153 15.70 3.57 -7.56
C PRO A 153 14.60 4.54 -7.13
N LYS A 154 13.33 4.19 -7.41
CA LYS A 154 12.18 5.07 -7.16
C LYS A 154 11.49 4.78 -5.83
N VAL A 155 11.42 3.50 -5.45
CA VAL A 155 10.69 3.02 -4.28
C VAL A 155 11.68 2.45 -3.28
N GLU A 156 11.52 2.82 -2.01
CA GLU A 156 12.27 2.28 -0.89
C GLU A 156 11.32 1.80 0.20
N LEU A 157 11.54 0.59 0.69
CA LEU A 157 10.77 -0.01 1.76
C LEU A 157 11.58 0.00 3.05
N ILE A 158 11.01 0.58 4.10
CA ILE A 158 11.59 0.65 5.43
C ILE A 158 10.83 -0.33 6.31
N LYS A 159 11.44 -1.50 6.55
CA LYS A 159 10.87 -2.56 7.39
C LYS A 159 11.14 -2.29 8.86
N GLY A 160 10.08 -2.14 9.66
CA GLY A 160 10.19 -2.05 11.11
C GLY A 160 9.03 -1.30 11.76
N ASP A 161 9.13 -1.12 13.08
CA ASP A 161 8.17 -0.31 13.84
C ASP A 161 8.32 1.17 13.45
N ALA A 162 7.24 1.77 12.97
CA ALA A 162 7.20 3.16 12.53
C ALA A 162 7.65 4.14 13.63
N VAL A 163 7.35 3.83 14.90
CA VAL A 163 7.73 4.67 16.04
C VAL A 163 9.26 4.80 16.18
N LYS A 164 10.01 3.80 15.68
CA LYS A 164 11.49 3.80 15.70
C LYS A 164 12.07 4.21 14.35
N THR A 165 11.53 3.64 13.28
CA THR A 165 12.10 3.75 11.94
C THR A 165 11.86 5.12 11.30
N ILE A 166 10.74 5.80 11.57
CA ILE A 166 10.49 7.15 11.03
C ILE A 166 11.47 8.18 11.61
N PRO A 167 11.68 8.28 12.94
CA PRO A 167 12.70 9.18 13.49
C PRO A 167 14.11 8.92 12.94
N GLU A 168 14.51 7.65 12.86
CA GLU A 168 15.81 7.25 12.29
C GLU A 168 15.93 7.65 10.81
N PHE A 169 14.87 7.42 10.03
CA PHE A 169 14.84 7.80 8.62
C PHE A 169 14.98 9.32 8.43
N ILE A 170 14.29 10.13 9.23
CA ILE A 170 14.39 11.60 9.17
C ILE A 170 15.81 12.07 9.56
N GLU A 171 16.43 11.45 10.55
CA GLU A 171 17.82 11.76 10.94
C GLU A 171 18.79 11.49 9.79
N ASN A 172 18.63 10.35 9.12
CA ASN A 172 19.47 9.94 8.00
C ASN A 172 19.16 10.69 6.69
N ASN A 173 17.99 11.34 6.59
CA ASN A 173 17.51 12.02 5.38
C ASN A 173 17.15 13.49 5.66
N LYS A 174 18.12 14.29 6.13
CA LYS A 174 17.92 15.73 6.41
C LYS A 174 17.48 16.57 5.20
N HIS A 175 17.63 16.05 3.99
CA HIS A 175 17.20 16.68 2.74
C HIS A 175 15.73 16.37 2.38
N LEU A 176 15.03 15.56 3.18
CA LEU A 176 13.67 15.14 2.91
C LEU A 176 12.71 16.33 2.87
N VAL A 177 12.00 16.45 1.76
CA VAL A 177 10.80 17.27 1.63
C VAL A 177 9.64 16.32 1.36
N VAL A 178 8.51 16.50 2.04
CA VAL A 178 7.34 15.63 1.88
C VAL A 178 6.26 16.36 1.08
N SER A 179 5.91 15.78 -0.06
CA SER A 179 4.80 16.25 -0.90
C SER A 179 3.47 15.61 -0.53
N LEU A 180 3.52 14.37 -0.03
CA LEU A 180 2.36 13.61 0.43
C LEU A 180 2.77 12.69 1.58
N LEU A 181 2.01 12.76 2.68
CA LEU A 181 2.07 11.82 3.79
C LEU A 181 0.74 11.06 3.84
N PHE A 182 0.78 9.76 3.53
CA PHE A 182 -0.39 8.88 3.49
C PHE A 182 -0.39 7.95 4.71
N LEU A 183 -1.26 8.25 5.68
CA LEU A 183 -1.36 7.56 6.97
C LEU A 183 -2.40 6.43 6.91
N ASP A 184 -1.95 5.17 6.92
CA ASP A 184 -2.77 3.93 6.83
C ASP A 184 -2.33 2.90 7.89
N PHE A 185 -1.90 3.36 9.08
CA PHE A 185 -1.44 2.48 10.17
C PHE A 185 -2.56 1.80 10.96
N ASP A 186 -3.79 2.30 10.87
CA ASP A 186 -4.95 1.97 11.73
C ASP A 186 -4.78 2.22 13.25
N LEU A 187 -3.55 2.39 13.73
CA LEU A 187 -3.19 2.47 15.15
C LEU A 187 -2.84 3.90 15.59
N TYR A 188 -3.17 4.21 16.84
CA TYR A 188 -2.99 5.51 17.46
C TYR A 188 -1.51 5.92 17.60
N GLU A 189 -0.69 5.10 18.26
CA GLU A 189 0.72 5.44 18.55
C GLU A 189 1.55 5.75 17.30
N PRO A 190 1.59 4.89 16.25
CA PRO A 190 2.36 5.19 15.05
C PRO A 190 1.77 6.34 14.22
N THR A 191 0.48 6.66 14.37
CA THR A 191 -0.15 7.82 13.71
C THR A 191 0.19 9.14 14.43
N LYS A 192 0.42 9.10 15.74
CA LYS A 192 0.74 10.28 16.55
C LYS A 192 2.22 10.67 16.48
N THR A 193 3.11 9.71 16.27
CA THR A 193 4.57 9.89 16.28
C THR A 193 5.02 10.85 15.19
#